data_AF-A0AAW5TNN0-F1
#
_entry.id   AF-A0AAW5TNN0-F1
#
_cell.length_a   1.000
_cell.length_b   1.000
_cell.length_c   1.000
_cell.angle_alpha   90.00
_cell.angle_beta   90.00
_cell.angle_gamma   90.00
#
_symmetry.space_group_name_H-M   'P 1'
#
loop_
_entity.id
_entity.type
_entity.pdbx_description
1 polymer ?
#
loop_
_entity_poly.entity_id
_entity_poly.type
_entity_poly.pdbx_seq_one_letter_code
_entity_poly.pdbx_strand_id
1 'polypeptide(L)'
;MTDTVNLKVRVQKLGTALSNMVMPNIPILIAWGVLTMFFIPDGFTPNKTFAAMVNPMLAFLIPLMIGYTGGKNIYEHRGGVVGAIATFGSIIATASLSLGGLNTKGNVPMILGAMILGPFGAWVIKKFDDYVQPHIKAGLEMLINNFSAGLVGFGLALFAVKVVGPLVAWLTDVMGHGVDFLIANHLIPLANLFIEPAKILFLNNAINQSRDFIAIGNSASF
;
A
#
# COMPACT_ATOMS: atom_id res chain seq x y z
N MET A 1 -27.11 -25.22 -6.58
CA MET A 1 -26.60 -24.11 -7.41
C MET A 1 -26.68 -22.83 -6.59
N THR A 2 -25.73 -22.61 -5.67
CA THR A 2 -25.79 -21.47 -4.72
C THR A 2 -24.42 -20.91 -4.30
N ASP A 3 -23.31 -21.61 -4.59
CA ASP A 3 -21.98 -21.20 -4.11
C ASP A 3 -21.25 -20.19 -5.01
N THR A 4 -21.52 -20.20 -6.32
CA THR A 4 -20.82 -19.33 -7.29
C THR A 4 -21.25 -17.86 -7.18
N VAL A 5 -22.50 -17.60 -6.80
CA VAL A 5 -23.03 -16.24 -6.58
C VAL A 5 -22.36 -15.59 -5.37
N ASN A 6 -22.06 -16.37 -4.32
CA ASN A 6 -21.43 -15.87 -3.09
C ASN A 6 -19.95 -15.54 -3.29
N LEU A 7 -19.20 -16.39 -4.02
CA LEU A 7 -17.78 -16.15 -4.29
C LEU A 7 -17.57 -14.91 -5.18
N LYS A 8 -18.38 -14.75 -6.24
CA LYS A 8 -18.31 -13.58 -7.13
C LYS A 8 -18.57 -12.28 -6.37
N VAL A 9 -19.57 -12.25 -5.49
CA VAL A 9 -19.89 -11.09 -4.64
C VAL A 9 -18.75 -10.79 -3.65
N ARG A 10 -18.12 -11.81 -3.08
CA ARG A 10 -16.99 -11.64 -2.15
C ARG A 10 -15.75 -11.09 -2.84
N VAL A 11 -15.44 -11.59 -4.03
CA VAL A 11 -14.35 -11.07 -4.88
C VAL A 11 -14.63 -9.63 -5.32
N GLN A 12 -15.87 -9.33 -5.71
CA GLN A 12 -16.27 -7.95 -6.03
C GLN A 12 -16.11 -7.01 -4.83
N LYS A 13 -16.56 -7.42 -3.64
CA LYS A 13 -16.41 -6.63 -2.41
C LYS A 13 -14.94 -6.39 -2.06
N LEU A 14 -14.07 -7.39 -2.25
CA LEU A 14 -12.62 -7.22 -2.09
C LEU A 14 -12.06 -6.23 -3.11
N GLY A 15 -12.42 -6.36 -4.39
CA GLY A 15 -12.00 -5.42 -5.43
C GLY A 15 -12.44 -3.98 -5.16
N THR A 16 -13.69 -3.77 -4.74
CA THR A 16 -14.20 -2.46 -4.35
C THR A 16 -13.48 -1.91 -3.11
N ALA A 17 -13.22 -2.74 -2.10
CA ALA A 17 -12.49 -2.33 -0.90
C ALA A 17 -11.06 -1.89 -1.23
N LEU A 18 -10.33 -2.67 -2.04
CA LEU A 18 -8.99 -2.35 -2.50
C LEU A 18 -8.96 -1.07 -3.34
N SER A 19 -9.93 -0.90 -4.24
CA SER A 19 -10.07 0.30 -5.06
C SER A 19 -10.31 1.54 -4.20
N ASN A 20 -11.15 1.44 -3.16
CA ASN A 20 -11.43 2.54 -2.24
C ASN A 20 -10.22 2.98 -1.39
N MET A 21 -9.16 2.18 -1.33
CA MET A 21 -7.91 2.55 -0.67
C MET A 21 -6.97 3.30 -1.60
N VAL A 22 -7.02 3.01 -2.90
CA VAL A 22 -6.09 3.56 -3.90
C VAL A 22 -6.67 4.81 -4.58
N MET A 23 -7.97 4.82 -4.91
CA MET A 23 -8.59 5.93 -5.64
C MET A 23 -8.47 7.30 -4.93
N PRO A 24 -8.68 7.43 -3.61
CA PRO A 24 -8.50 8.72 -2.95
C PRO A 24 -7.05 9.26 -2.98
N ASN A 25 -6.08 8.39 -3.29
CA ASN A 25 -4.65 8.71 -3.31
C ASN A 25 -4.12 9.00 -4.72
N ILE A 26 -4.98 9.03 -5.74
CA ILE A 26 -4.65 9.43 -7.11
C ILE A 26 -3.88 10.77 -7.18
N PRO A 27 -4.22 11.83 -6.40
CA PRO A 27 -3.48 13.09 -6.43
C PRO A 27 -1.97 12.94 -6.17
N ILE A 28 -1.57 11.96 -5.35
CA ILE A 28 -0.16 11.68 -5.04
C ILE A 28 0.54 11.10 -6.28
N LEU A 29 -0.13 10.21 -7.01
CA LEU A 29 0.38 9.63 -8.26
C LEU A 29 0.52 10.71 -9.35
N ILE A 30 -0.42 11.66 -9.41
CA ILE A 30 -0.34 12.80 -10.33
C ILE A 30 0.87 13.67 -9.99
N ALA A 31 1.03 14.06 -8.73
CA ALA A 31 2.15 14.88 -8.28
C ALA A 31 3.50 14.19 -8.54
N TRP A 32 3.59 12.89 -8.26
CA TRP A 32 4.75 12.07 -8.58
C TRP A 32 5.02 12.02 -10.09
N GLY A 33 3.99 11.82 -10.91
CA GLY A 33 4.09 11.80 -12.37
C GLY A 33 4.62 13.12 -12.95
N VAL A 34 4.07 14.25 -12.52
CA VAL A 34 4.57 15.59 -12.92
C VAL A 34 6.03 15.77 -12.50
N LEU A 35 6.38 15.36 -11.29
CA LEU A 35 7.75 15.46 -10.79
C LEU A 35 8.72 14.62 -11.64
N THR A 36 8.31 13.42 -12.05
CA THR A 36 9.11 12.60 -12.96
C THR A 36 9.23 13.22 -14.35
N MET A 37 8.14 13.78 -14.88
CA MET A 37 8.10 14.40 -16.20
C MET A 37 9.06 15.59 -16.31
N PHE A 38 9.18 16.40 -15.26
CA PHE A 38 10.02 17.60 -15.31
C PHE A 38 11.47 17.34 -14.89
N PHE A 39 11.71 16.66 -13.76
CA PHE A 39 12.98 16.83 -13.06
C PHE A 39 13.96 15.67 -13.15
N ILE A 40 13.55 14.49 -13.63
CA ILE A 40 14.48 13.37 -13.84
C ILE A 40 15.47 13.70 -14.97
N PRO A 41 16.56 12.92 -15.13
CA PRO A 41 17.56 13.19 -16.18
C PRO A 41 16.97 13.32 -17.58
N ASP A 42 15.92 12.55 -17.87
CA ASP A 42 15.20 12.53 -19.16
C ASP A 42 13.98 13.48 -19.20
N GLY A 43 13.79 14.32 -18.19
CA GLY A 43 12.65 15.24 -18.06
C GLY A 43 12.81 16.55 -18.82
N PHE A 44 11.75 17.36 -18.86
CA PHE A 44 11.74 18.66 -19.54
C PHE A 44 12.73 19.68 -18.94
N THR A 45 12.91 19.68 -17.62
CA THR A 45 13.81 20.59 -16.90
C THR A 45 14.60 19.84 -15.80
N PRO A 46 15.59 19.00 -16.19
CA PRO A 46 16.26 18.11 -15.26
C PRO A 46 16.87 18.84 -14.05
N ASN A 47 16.59 18.36 -12.85
CA ASN A 47 17.11 18.92 -11.60
C ASN A 47 17.34 17.83 -10.56
N LYS A 48 18.60 17.60 -10.18
CA LYS A 48 18.97 16.54 -9.23
C LYS A 48 18.31 16.69 -7.86
N THR A 49 18.15 17.92 -7.38
CA THR A 49 17.54 18.20 -6.06
C THR A 49 16.06 17.83 -6.07
N PHE A 50 15.33 18.18 -7.13
CA PHE A 50 13.90 17.86 -7.23
C PHE A 50 13.67 16.39 -7.60
N ALA A 51 14.48 15.80 -8.48
CA ALA A 51 14.43 14.39 -8.82
C ALA A 51 14.63 13.47 -7.60
N ALA A 52 15.39 13.92 -6.59
CA ALA A 52 15.61 13.15 -5.37
C ALA A 52 14.31 12.81 -4.61
N MET A 53 13.20 13.53 -4.86
CA MET A 53 11.89 13.24 -4.27
C MET A 53 11.16 12.06 -4.91
N VAL A 54 11.48 11.68 -6.16
CA VAL A 54 10.79 10.61 -6.91
C VAL A 54 10.78 9.30 -6.12
N ASN A 55 11.95 8.88 -5.64
CA ASN A 55 12.12 7.59 -4.99
C ASN A 55 11.45 7.54 -3.60
N PRO A 56 11.63 8.53 -2.71
CA PRO A 56 10.91 8.56 -1.44
C PRO A 56 9.39 8.65 -1.58
N MET A 57 8.87 9.37 -2.58
CA MET A 57 7.42 9.42 -2.82
C MET A 57 6.86 8.05 -3.21
N LEU A 58 7.59 7.31 -4.04
CA LEU A 58 7.21 5.96 -4.45
C LEU A 58 7.32 4.94 -3.31
N ALA A 59 8.42 4.98 -2.55
CA ALA A 59 8.70 3.99 -1.51
C ALA A 59 7.94 4.23 -0.21
N PHE A 60 7.66 5.49 0.15
CA PHE A 60 7.05 5.84 1.44
C PHE A 60 5.67 6.46 1.29
N LEU A 61 5.58 7.56 0.55
CA LEU A 61 4.36 8.38 0.54
C LEU A 61 3.15 7.61 0.01
N ILE A 62 3.30 6.94 -1.14
CA ILE A 62 2.20 6.19 -1.75
C ILE A 62 1.72 5.05 -0.85
N PRO A 63 2.58 4.13 -0.37
CA PRO A 63 2.14 3.06 0.52
C PRO A 63 1.52 3.58 1.82
N LEU A 64 2.13 4.58 2.46
CA LEU A 64 1.61 5.15 3.72
C LEU A 64 0.20 5.70 3.56
N MET A 65 -0.05 6.40 2.46
CA MET A 65 -1.36 7.00 2.22
C MET A 65 -2.41 5.95 1.84
N ILE A 66 -2.02 4.86 1.17
CA ILE A 66 -2.89 3.70 0.96
C ILE A 66 -3.25 3.05 2.31
N GLY A 67 -2.26 2.85 3.18
CA GLY A 67 -2.46 2.31 4.53
C GLY A 67 -3.32 3.22 5.41
N TYR A 68 -3.11 4.53 5.32
CA TYR A 68 -3.93 5.54 5.99
C TYR A 68 -5.38 5.50 5.50
N THR A 69 -5.62 5.52 4.19
CA THR A 69 -6.97 5.44 3.64
C THR A 69 -7.64 4.12 4.03
N GLY A 70 -6.87 3.03 4.01
CA GLY A 70 -7.30 1.73 4.48
C GLY A 70 -7.75 1.69 5.92
N GLY A 71 -6.96 2.28 6.81
CA GLY A 71 -7.33 2.40 8.21
C GLY A 71 -8.49 3.37 8.43
N LYS A 72 -8.54 4.46 7.66
CA LYS A 72 -9.60 5.45 7.72
C LYS A 72 -10.97 4.88 7.37
N ASN A 73 -11.02 3.95 6.43
CA ASN A 73 -12.26 3.27 6.05
C ASN A 73 -12.83 2.39 7.17
N ILE A 74 -12.07 2.08 8.23
CA ILE A 74 -12.52 1.24 9.36
C ILE A 74 -12.79 2.06 10.63
N TYR A 75 -11.91 3.02 10.93
CA TYR A 75 -11.97 3.78 12.19
C TYR A 75 -11.57 5.26 12.01
N GLU A 76 -12.08 5.86 10.92
CA GLU A 76 -11.92 7.28 10.58
C GLU A 76 -10.49 7.80 10.73
N HIS A 77 -10.29 9.04 11.17
CA HIS A 77 -8.97 9.65 11.22
C HIS A 77 -7.99 8.85 12.11
N ARG A 78 -8.43 8.38 13.28
CA ARG A 78 -7.59 7.63 14.23
C ARG A 78 -7.12 6.31 13.63
N GLY A 79 -8.03 5.56 13.01
CA GLY A 79 -7.72 4.33 12.28
C GLY A 79 -6.73 4.59 11.15
N GLY A 80 -6.90 5.71 10.43
CA GLY A 80 -5.96 6.10 9.38
C GLY A 80 -4.55 6.34 9.92
N VAL A 81 -4.41 7.11 11.00
CA VAL A 81 -3.09 7.39 11.60
C VAL A 81 -2.41 6.10 12.07
N VAL A 82 -3.12 5.24 12.80
CA VAL A 82 -2.57 3.94 13.26
C VAL A 82 -2.22 3.04 12.08
N GLY A 83 -3.08 2.99 11.06
CA GLY A 83 -2.84 2.24 9.83
C GLY A 83 -1.61 2.73 9.06
N ALA A 84 -1.36 4.04 9.03
CA ALA A 84 -0.15 4.62 8.46
C ALA A 84 1.10 4.21 9.25
N ILE A 85 1.06 4.25 10.58
CA ILE A 85 2.18 3.84 11.45
C ILE A 85 2.50 2.35 11.24
N ALA A 86 1.49 1.48 11.22
CA ALA A 86 1.65 0.05 10.95
C ALA A 86 2.23 -0.20 9.54
N THR A 87 1.75 0.56 8.55
CA THR A 87 2.26 0.51 7.18
C THR A 87 3.71 0.93 7.12
N PHE A 88 4.12 1.97 7.87
CA PHE A 88 5.52 2.38 7.96
C PHE A 88 6.40 1.22 8.46
N GLY A 89 5.96 0.49 9.50
CA GLY A 89 6.65 -0.72 9.96
C GLY A 89 6.80 -1.76 8.86
N SER A 90 5.77 -1.96 8.03
CA SER A 90 5.82 -2.90 6.88
C SER A 90 6.78 -2.44 5.77
N ILE A 91 6.86 -1.13 5.54
CA ILE A 91 7.80 -0.55 4.59
C ILE A 91 9.20 -0.81 5.11
N ILE A 92 9.51 -0.58 6.38
CA ILE A 92 10.84 -0.89 6.92
C ILE A 92 11.15 -2.40 6.87
N ALA A 93 10.15 -3.26 7.02
CA ALA A 93 10.34 -4.71 6.89
C ALA A 93 10.67 -5.17 5.46
N THR A 94 10.27 -4.40 4.44
CA THR A 94 10.35 -4.79 3.01
C THR A 94 11.26 -3.89 2.18
N ALA A 95 11.47 -2.65 2.62
CA ALA A 95 12.35 -1.69 2.00
C ALA A 95 13.77 -2.09 2.35
N SER A 96 14.49 -2.52 1.31
CA SER A 96 15.94 -2.60 1.25
C SER A 96 16.56 -1.19 1.34
N LEU A 97 16.27 -0.45 2.41
CA LEU A 97 16.88 0.84 2.70
C LEU A 97 17.99 0.60 3.72
N SER A 98 19.21 0.98 3.38
CA SER A 98 20.43 0.87 4.19
C SER A 98 20.36 1.69 5.48
N LEU A 99 19.52 1.27 6.42
CA LEU A 99 19.50 1.62 7.82
C LEU A 99 19.56 0.31 8.62
N GLY A 100 20.76 -0.25 8.78
CA GLY A 100 21.03 -1.20 9.86
C GLY A 100 20.74 -2.69 9.65
N GLY A 101 20.80 -3.21 8.42
CA GLY A 101 20.98 -4.64 8.14
C GLY A 101 19.80 -5.58 8.48
N LEU A 102 19.08 -6.03 7.45
CA LEU A 102 18.61 -7.41 7.28
C LEU A 102 18.03 -7.60 5.86
N ASN A 103 18.63 -8.53 5.11
CA ASN A 103 18.18 -9.22 3.88
C ASN A 103 17.92 -8.43 2.57
N THR A 104 18.78 -8.73 1.59
CA THR A 104 18.72 -8.37 0.17
C THR A 104 17.97 -9.44 -0.61
N LYS A 105 16.64 -9.36 -0.82
CA LYS A 105 15.89 -9.87 -2.00
C LYS A 105 14.42 -9.46 -1.93
N GLY A 106 13.92 -8.76 -2.96
CA GLY A 106 12.48 -8.69 -3.25
C GLY A 106 11.86 -7.30 -3.16
N ASN A 107 11.71 -6.65 -4.31
CA ASN A 107 11.03 -5.37 -4.48
C ASN A 107 9.49 -5.53 -4.52
N VAL A 108 8.92 -6.44 -3.72
CA VAL A 108 7.51 -6.88 -3.80
C VAL A 108 6.92 -7.08 -2.39
N PRO A 109 5.76 -6.49 -2.03
CA PRO A 109 5.21 -5.19 -2.45
C PRO A 109 4.71 -4.39 -1.22
N MET A 110 5.32 -3.22 -0.99
CA MET A 110 4.97 -2.27 0.08
C MET A 110 3.47 -1.93 0.12
N ILE A 111 2.81 -1.99 -1.04
CA ILE A 111 1.37 -1.75 -1.19
C ILE A 111 0.52 -2.88 -0.59
N LEU A 112 0.88 -4.17 -0.72
CA LEU A 112 0.12 -5.24 -0.06
C LEU A 112 0.27 -5.16 1.46
N GLY A 113 1.47 -4.82 1.95
CA GLY A 113 1.70 -4.53 3.36
C GLY A 113 0.75 -3.44 3.87
N ALA A 114 0.67 -2.32 3.15
CA ALA A 114 -0.24 -1.22 3.45
C ALA A 114 -1.73 -1.63 3.42
N MET A 115 -2.12 -2.42 2.42
CA MET A 115 -3.51 -2.85 2.22
C MET A 115 -4.00 -3.83 3.29
N ILE A 116 -3.10 -4.60 3.90
CA ILE A 116 -3.45 -5.52 4.97
C ILE A 116 -3.33 -4.82 6.33
N LEU A 117 -2.18 -4.19 6.59
CA LEU A 117 -1.86 -3.61 7.90
C LEU A 117 -2.58 -2.30 8.18
N GLY A 118 -2.90 -1.51 7.14
CA GLY A 118 -3.71 -0.30 7.29
C GLY A 118 -5.07 -0.59 7.95
N PRO A 119 -5.91 -1.44 7.31
CA PRO A 119 -7.17 -1.90 7.88
C PRO A 119 -7.03 -2.64 9.20
N PHE A 120 -6.05 -3.54 9.30
CA PHE A 120 -5.82 -4.33 10.51
C PHE A 120 -5.46 -3.44 11.70
N GLY A 121 -4.58 -2.46 11.51
CA GLY A 121 -4.20 -1.52 12.56
C GLY A 121 -5.37 -0.67 13.03
N ALA A 122 -6.22 -0.22 12.10
CA ALA A 122 -7.46 0.48 12.44
C ALA A 122 -8.45 -0.40 13.21
N TRP A 123 -8.54 -1.68 12.89
CA TRP A 123 -9.37 -2.63 13.62
C TRP A 123 -8.88 -2.84 15.06
N VAL A 124 -7.57 -2.93 15.27
CA VAL A 124 -6.98 -3.09 16.61
C VAL A 124 -7.24 -1.85 17.48
N ILE A 125 -7.00 -0.64 16.96
CA ILE A 125 -7.28 0.58 17.74
C ILE A 125 -8.77 0.77 17.98
N LYS A 126 -9.63 0.44 17.01
CA LYS A 126 -11.09 0.46 17.20
C LYS A 126 -11.52 -0.42 18.38
N LYS A 127 -10.99 -1.64 18.46
CA LYS A 127 -11.28 -2.55 19.58
C LYS A 127 -10.74 -2.05 20.91
N PHE A 128 -9.57 -1.43 20.91
CA PHE A 128 -9.02 -0.80 22.11
C PHE A 128 -9.92 0.34 22.59
N ASP A 129 -10.36 1.20 21.68
CA ASP A 129 -11.20 2.35 21.99
C ASP A 129 -12.61 1.96 22.47
N ASP A 130 -13.23 0.95 21.85
CA ASP A 130 -14.52 0.41 22.31
C ASP A 130 -14.46 -0.02 23.79
N TYR A 131 -13.30 -0.49 24.26
CA TYR A 131 -13.09 -0.92 25.64
C TYR A 131 -12.73 0.25 26.57
N VAL A 132 -11.87 1.16 26.11
CA VAL A 132 -11.30 2.21 26.96
C VAL A 132 -12.18 3.46 27.00
N GLN A 133 -12.83 3.86 25.90
CA GLN A 133 -13.62 5.09 25.84
C GLN A 133 -14.73 5.22 26.90
N PRO A 134 -15.51 4.17 27.25
CA PRO A 134 -16.53 4.27 28.29
C PRO A 134 -15.99 4.65 29.68
N HIS A 135 -14.69 4.48 29.89
CA HIS A 135 -14.02 4.72 31.17
C HIS A 135 -13.30 6.08 31.22
N ILE A 136 -13.34 6.86 30.13
CA ILE A 136 -12.64 8.14 30.04
C ILE A 136 -13.52 9.27 30.56
N LYS A 137 -12.94 10.14 31.39
CA LYS A 137 -13.58 11.38 31.83
C LYS A 137 -13.56 12.43 30.71
N ALA A 138 -14.65 13.19 30.58
CA ALA A 138 -14.72 14.34 29.69
C ALA A 138 -13.54 15.30 29.93
N GLY A 139 -12.89 15.74 28.85
CA GLY A 139 -11.69 16.59 28.88
C GLY A 139 -10.35 15.83 28.81
N LEU A 140 -10.30 14.55 29.17
CA LEU A 140 -9.11 13.69 28.97
C LEU A 140 -9.14 12.89 27.65
N GLU A 141 -10.27 12.91 26.95
CA GLU A 141 -10.51 12.13 25.73
C GLU A 141 -9.45 12.36 24.67
N MET A 142 -9.15 13.61 24.28
CA MET A 142 -8.14 13.87 23.26
C MET A 142 -6.73 13.41 23.67
N LEU A 143 -6.37 13.56 24.95
CA LEU A 143 -5.07 13.12 25.46
C LEU A 143 -4.93 11.60 25.36
N ILE A 144 -5.93 10.87 25.86
CA ILE A 144 -5.93 9.40 25.85
C ILE A 144 -6.07 8.89 24.42
N ASN A 145 -6.88 9.53 23.59
CA ASN A 145 -7.10 9.11 22.20
C ASN A 145 -5.82 9.23 21.36
N ASN A 146 -5.06 10.31 21.52
CA ASN A 146 -3.79 10.50 20.81
C ASN A 146 -2.69 9.58 21.36
N PHE A 147 -2.60 9.46 22.69
CA PHE A 147 -1.58 8.64 23.34
C PHE A 147 -1.77 7.14 23.06
N SER A 148 -3.01 6.64 23.16
CA SER A 148 -3.34 5.26 22.84
C SER A 148 -3.13 4.93 21.37
N ALA A 149 -3.55 5.81 20.45
CA ALA A 149 -3.28 5.63 19.03
C ALA A 149 -1.77 5.56 18.75
N GLY A 150 -0.98 6.40 19.41
CA GLY A 150 0.48 6.36 19.35
C GLY A 150 1.07 5.04 19.85
N LEU A 151 0.68 4.57 21.04
CA LEU A 151 1.20 3.33 21.62
C LEU A 151 0.77 2.08 20.85
N VAL A 152 -0.50 2.00 20.45
CA VAL A 152 -1.02 0.89 19.65
C VAL A 152 -0.38 0.89 18.27
N GLY A 153 -0.26 2.06 17.63
CA GLY A 153 0.46 2.21 16.37
C GLY A 153 1.91 1.76 16.47
N PHE A 154 2.61 2.18 17.53
CA PHE A 154 3.99 1.74 17.79
C PHE A 154 4.10 0.22 17.93
N GLY A 155 3.23 -0.40 18.73
CA GLY A 155 3.20 -1.86 18.88
C GLY A 155 2.95 -2.58 17.56
N LEU A 156 2.02 -2.06 16.75
CA LEU A 156 1.72 -2.60 15.42
C LEU A 156 2.85 -2.41 14.41
N ALA A 157 3.59 -1.31 14.47
CA ALA A 157 4.76 -1.10 13.62
C ALA A 157 5.86 -2.12 13.94
N LEU A 158 6.16 -2.36 15.22
CA LEU A 158 7.11 -3.39 15.63
C LEU A 158 6.66 -4.79 15.22
N PHE A 159 5.36 -5.06 15.35
CA PHE A 159 4.76 -6.30 14.89
C PHE A 159 4.90 -6.47 13.37
N ALA A 160 4.60 -5.43 12.59
CA ALA A 160 4.72 -5.43 11.14
C ALA A 160 6.14 -5.73 10.69
N VAL A 161 7.16 -5.12 11.31
CA VAL A 161 8.57 -5.42 11.00
C VAL A 161 8.90 -6.90 11.19
N LYS A 162 8.41 -7.51 12.28
CA LYS A 162 8.70 -8.92 12.57
C LYS A 162 7.90 -9.92 11.73
N VAL A 163 6.67 -9.57 11.35
CA VAL A 163 5.74 -10.51 10.69
C VAL A 163 5.77 -10.40 9.17
N VAL A 164 5.92 -9.19 8.62
CA VAL A 164 5.86 -8.98 7.17
C VAL A 164 7.05 -9.63 6.46
N GLY A 165 8.25 -9.56 7.02
CA GLY A 165 9.44 -10.19 6.43
C GLY A 165 9.27 -11.70 6.20
N PRO A 166 9.00 -12.51 7.25
CA PRO A 166 8.73 -13.95 7.11
C PRO A 166 7.53 -14.26 6.20
N LEU A 167 6.49 -13.45 6.26
CA LEU A 167 5.31 -13.61 5.41
C LEU A 167 5.65 -13.46 3.92
N VAL A 168 6.46 -12.47 3.56
CA VAL A 168 6.91 -12.24 2.18
C VAL A 168 7.84 -13.35 1.71
N ALA A 169 8.74 -13.83 2.57
CA ALA A 169 9.61 -14.96 2.27
C ALA A 169 8.79 -16.23 1.98
N TRP A 170 7.81 -16.54 2.83
CA TRP A 170 6.90 -17.65 2.62
C TRP A 170 6.08 -17.50 1.33
N LEU A 171 5.55 -16.31 1.06
CA LEU A 171 4.78 -16.05 -0.17
C LEU A 171 5.64 -16.26 -1.43
N THR A 172 6.89 -15.81 -1.39
CA THR A 172 7.86 -15.96 -2.49
C THR A 172 8.20 -17.44 -2.71
N ASP A 173 8.37 -18.20 -1.62
CA ASP A 173 8.63 -19.64 -1.68
C ASP A 173 7.46 -20.42 -2.29
N VAL A 174 6.22 -20.11 -1.89
CA VAL A 174 5.00 -20.69 -2.48
C VAL A 174 4.87 -20.33 -3.96
N MET A 175 5.16 -19.08 -4.33
CA MET A 175 5.17 -18.66 -5.74
C MET A 175 6.25 -19.39 -6.54
N GLY A 176 7.43 -19.60 -5.96
CA GLY A 176 8.51 -20.40 -6.57
C GLY A 176 8.04 -21.81 -6.90
N HIS A 177 7.48 -22.52 -5.92
CA HIS A 177 6.90 -23.86 -6.13
C HIS A 177 5.77 -23.86 -7.17
N GLY A 178 4.95 -22.81 -7.21
CA GLY A 178 3.90 -22.64 -8.22
C GLY A 178 4.47 -22.46 -9.64
N VAL A 179 5.54 -21.70 -9.78
CA VAL A 179 6.25 -21.51 -11.06
C VAL A 179 6.93 -22.81 -11.49
N ASP A 180 7.58 -23.53 -10.58
CA ASP A 180 8.20 -24.83 -10.88
C ASP A 180 7.17 -25.87 -11.33
N PHE A 181 5.99 -25.88 -10.71
CA PHE A 181 4.86 -26.70 -11.15
C PHE A 181 4.38 -26.31 -12.56
N LEU A 182 4.29 -25.00 -12.87
CA LEU A 182 3.88 -24.51 -14.18
C LEU A 182 4.93 -24.84 -15.27
N ILE A 183 6.22 -24.77 -14.95
CA ILE A 183 7.31 -25.14 -15.85
C ILE A 183 7.28 -26.65 -16.11
N ALA A 184 7.14 -27.47 -15.06
CA ALA A 184 7.11 -28.93 -15.16
C ALA A 184 5.94 -29.46 -16.00
N ASN A 185 4.83 -28.71 -16.07
CA ASN A 185 3.66 -29.07 -16.86
C ASN A 185 3.56 -28.32 -18.21
N HIS A 186 4.59 -27.58 -18.63
CA HIS A 186 4.58 -26.71 -19.82
C HIS A 186 3.43 -25.67 -19.85
N LEU A 187 2.91 -25.29 -18.68
CA LEU A 187 1.81 -24.35 -18.49
C LEU A 187 2.28 -22.89 -18.33
N ILE A 188 3.50 -22.56 -18.78
CA ILE A 188 4.02 -21.19 -18.84
C ILE A 188 3.01 -20.19 -19.46
N PRO A 189 2.19 -20.54 -20.49
CA PRO A 189 1.15 -19.66 -21.00
C PRO A 189 0.06 -19.27 -19.98
N LEU A 190 -0.25 -20.12 -18.98
CA LEU A 190 -1.22 -19.81 -17.92
C LEU A 190 -0.68 -18.80 -16.91
N ALA A 191 0.64 -18.73 -16.70
CA ALA A 191 1.24 -17.69 -15.88
C ALA A 191 0.96 -16.28 -16.43
N ASN A 192 0.97 -16.13 -17.76
CA ASN A 192 0.63 -14.86 -18.41
C ASN A 192 -0.83 -14.44 -18.13
N LEU A 193 -1.77 -15.39 -18.06
CA LEU A 193 -3.18 -15.12 -17.74
C LEU A 193 -3.39 -14.55 -16.33
N PHE A 194 -2.50 -14.83 -15.37
CA PHE A 194 -2.54 -14.26 -14.01
C PHE A 194 -1.70 -12.98 -13.87
N ILE A 195 -0.59 -12.88 -14.59
CA ILE A 195 0.30 -11.71 -14.55
C ILE A 195 -0.32 -10.51 -15.28
N GLU A 196 -1.05 -10.72 -16.38
CA GLU A 196 -1.71 -9.64 -17.13
C GLU A 196 -2.76 -8.88 -16.29
N PRO A 197 -3.69 -9.55 -15.59
CA PRO A 197 -4.64 -8.87 -14.70
C PRO A 197 -3.94 -8.08 -13.60
N ALA A 198 -2.88 -8.63 -12.99
CA ALA A 198 -2.11 -7.92 -11.96
C ALA A 198 -1.41 -6.68 -12.53
N LYS A 199 -0.81 -6.77 -13.72
CA LYS A 199 -0.26 -5.60 -14.43
C LYS A 199 -1.35 -4.59 -14.74
N ILE A 200 -2.53 -5.01 -15.19
CA ILE A 200 -3.64 -4.10 -15.53
C ILE A 200 -4.21 -3.42 -14.26
N LEU A 201 -4.34 -4.14 -13.15
CA LEU A 201 -4.85 -3.61 -11.88
C LEU A 201 -3.89 -2.63 -11.20
N PHE A 202 -2.58 -2.90 -11.24
CA PHE A 202 -1.57 -2.08 -10.57
C PHE A 202 -0.92 -1.02 -11.46
N LEU A 203 -0.69 -1.31 -12.75
CA LEU A 203 -0.03 -0.40 -13.67
C LEU A 203 -1.02 0.35 -14.55
N ASN A 204 -2.12 -0.22 -15.04
CA ASN A 204 -2.96 0.49 -16.00
C ASN A 204 -3.84 1.60 -15.36
N ASN A 205 -4.23 1.47 -14.09
CA ASN A 205 -4.91 2.57 -13.38
C ASN A 205 -3.94 3.68 -12.95
N ALA A 206 -2.70 3.35 -12.57
CA ALA A 206 -1.68 4.36 -12.28
C ALA A 206 -1.15 5.03 -13.56
N ILE A 207 -1.00 4.25 -14.64
CA ILE A 207 -0.50 4.71 -15.94
C ILE A 207 -1.57 5.45 -16.73
N ASN A 208 -2.82 4.97 -16.86
CA ASN A 208 -3.85 5.72 -17.61
C ASN A 208 -4.13 7.09 -16.98
N GLN A 209 -4.16 7.21 -15.65
CA GLN A 209 -4.25 8.51 -15.03
C GLN A 209 -3.05 9.39 -15.36
N SER A 210 -1.82 8.89 -15.21
CA SER A 210 -0.63 9.65 -15.56
C SER A 210 -0.50 9.98 -17.06
N ARG A 211 -0.94 9.09 -17.96
CA ARG A 211 -0.94 9.27 -19.42
C ARG A 211 -2.01 10.24 -19.89
N ASP A 212 -3.19 10.29 -19.27
CA ASP A 212 -4.18 11.32 -19.58
C ASP A 212 -3.63 12.72 -19.23
N PHE A 213 -2.87 12.87 -18.14
CA PHE A 213 -2.18 14.14 -17.84
C PHE A 213 -1.03 14.48 -18.82
N ILE A 214 -0.26 13.48 -19.27
CA ILE A 214 0.81 13.68 -20.27
C ILE A 214 0.22 13.97 -21.66
N ALA A 215 -0.92 13.34 -22.02
CA ALA A 215 -1.60 13.58 -23.29
C ALA A 215 -2.21 14.99 -23.38
N ILE A 216 -2.71 15.54 -22.26
CA ILE A 216 -3.18 16.94 -22.20
C ILE A 216 -2.00 17.92 -22.44
N GLY A 217 -0.79 17.59 -21.94
CA GLY A 217 0.42 18.38 -22.18
C GLY A 217 0.91 18.38 -23.63
N ASN A 218 0.73 17.27 -24.36
CA ASN A 218 1.08 17.17 -25.78
C ASN A 218 -0.02 17.68 -26.74
N SER A 219 -1.25 17.90 -26.26
CA SER A 219 -2.30 18.57 -27.04
C SER A 219 -2.33 20.09 -26.86
N ALA A 220 -1.46 20.65 -26.01
CA ALA A 220 -1.32 22.09 -25.76
C ALA A 220 -0.07 22.70 -26.43
N SER A 221 0.53 22.01 -27.41
CA SER A 221 1.51 22.59 -28.33
C SER A 221 0.81 23.16 -29.56
N PHE A 222 0.19 24.32 -29.36
CA PHE A 222 0.14 25.43 -30.30
C PHE A 222 0.48 26.71 -29.53
#